data_AF-A0A7S1UZA6-F1
#
_entry.id   AF-A0A7S1UZA6-F1
#
_cell.length_a   1.000
_cell.length_b   1.000
_cell.length_c   1.000
_cell.angle_alpha   90.00
_cell.angle_beta   90.00
_cell.angle_gamma   90.00
#
_symmetry.space_group_name_H-M   'P 1'
#
loop_
_entity.id
_entity.type
_entity.pdbx_description
1 polymer ?
#
loop_
_entity_poly.entity_id
_entity_poly.type
_entity_poly.pdbx_seq_one_letter_code
_entity_poly.pdbx_strand_id
1 'polypeptide(L)'
;YKPEKSPAEVAKCMELRSKEQSYEDQLKEVLQRIERNTELNMIAFTISDVSYAKDQIHDYFEMSADIVEFRDAAFMVALDRATLELGCKYDYPVIACSGLLKSESELRAQVQSTKFEVSKDILRNGVSFLFYEMDIYWLRSPVSLLKDHEDADIIVSSHFDNPWSPNIGIYVGRATPAGLEFFE
;
A
#
# COMPACT_ATOMS: atom_id res chain seq x y z
N TYR A 1 0.08 6.55 19.02
CA TYR A 1 1.31 6.39 18.22
C TYR A 1 2.24 5.33 18.79
N LYS A 2 2.79 4.47 17.93
CA LYS A 2 3.84 3.50 18.30
C LYS A 2 5.08 4.26 18.83
N PRO A 3 5.79 3.72 19.84
CA PRO A 3 7.02 4.34 20.32
C PRO A 3 8.08 4.33 19.22
N GLU A 4 8.89 5.39 19.17
CA GLU A 4 10.02 5.46 18.25
C GLU A 4 11.04 4.37 18.54
N LYS A 5 11.55 3.73 17.48
CA LYS A 5 12.67 2.79 17.56
C LYS A 5 13.97 3.52 17.84
N SER A 6 14.93 2.80 18.40
CA SER A 6 16.27 3.35 18.61
C SER A 6 16.95 3.65 17.26
N PRO A 7 17.88 4.62 17.20
CA PRO A 7 18.59 4.94 15.96
C PRO A 7 19.30 3.73 15.32
N ALA A 8 19.77 2.77 16.14
CA ALA A 8 20.40 1.55 15.66
C ALA A 8 19.40 0.60 14.97
N GLU A 9 18.18 0.47 15.50
CA GLU A 9 17.11 -0.31 14.88
C GLU A 9 16.63 0.32 13.58
N VAL A 10 16.49 1.65 13.56
CA VAL A 10 16.13 2.40 12.34
C VAL A 10 17.20 2.20 11.26
N ALA A 11 18.49 2.36 11.61
CA ALA A 11 19.59 2.15 10.68
C ALA A 11 19.61 0.72 10.11
N LYS A 12 19.35 -0.30 10.95
CA LYS A 12 19.25 -1.69 10.51
C LYS A 12 18.09 -1.91 9.53
N CYS A 13 16.91 -1.38 9.84
CA CYS A 13 15.76 -1.43 8.93
C CYS A 13 16.07 -0.75 7.60
N MET A 14 16.68 0.43 7.65
CA MET A 14 17.07 1.18 6.44
C MET A 14 18.09 0.43 5.59
N GLU A 15 19.12 -0.18 6.18
CA GLU A 15 20.12 -0.95 5.42
C GLU A 15 19.47 -2.16 4.73
N LEU A 16 18.65 -2.90 5.48
CA LEU A 16 17.93 -4.07 4.97
C LEU A 16 17.05 -3.71 3.76
N ARG A 17 16.25 -2.64 3.90
CA ARG A 17 15.24 -2.24 2.90
C ARG A 17 15.79 -1.41 1.75
N SER A 18 16.95 -0.77 1.89
CA SER A 18 17.50 0.08 0.82
C SER A 18 18.63 -0.55 0.00
N LYS A 19 19.28 -1.60 0.51
CA LYS A 19 20.47 -2.19 -0.13
C LYS A 19 20.52 -3.70 -0.13
N GLU A 20 20.10 -4.35 0.95
CA GLU A 20 20.31 -5.80 1.11
C GLU A 20 19.23 -6.63 0.45
N GLN A 21 17.99 -6.13 0.41
CA GLN A 21 16.85 -6.84 -0.18
C GLN A 21 16.38 -6.18 -1.48
N SER A 22 16.10 -6.99 -2.49
CA SER A 22 15.35 -6.52 -3.65
C SER A 22 13.93 -6.12 -3.23
N TYR A 23 13.27 -5.32 -4.07
CA TYR A 23 11.89 -4.93 -3.86
C TYR A 23 10.96 -6.17 -3.73
N GLU A 24 11.17 -7.20 -4.56
CA GLU A 24 10.36 -8.43 -4.55
C GLU A 24 10.54 -9.22 -3.26
N ASP A 25 11.76 -9.27 -2.72
CA ASP A 25 12.03 -9.94 -1.45
C ASP A 25 11.42 -9.17 -0.27
N GLN A 26 11.46 -7.83 -0.30
CA GLN A 26 10.79 -6.98 0.68
C GLN A 26 9.27 -7.19 0.65
N LEU A 27 8.68 -7.24 -0.55
CA LEU A 27 7.25 -7.49 -0.71
C LEU A 27 6.87 -8.86 -0.15
N LYS A 28 7.60 -9.93 -0.52
CA LYS A 28 7.35 -11.28 0.02
C LYS A 28 7.44 -11.32 1.54
N GLU A 29 8.46 -10.69 2.12
CA GLU A 29 8.61 -10.64 3.57
C GLU A 29 7.44 -9.89 4.23
N VAL A 30 7.05 -8.74 3.68
CA VAL A 30 5.90 -7.99 4.21
C VAL A 30 4.62 -8.80 4.12
N LEU A 31 4.35 -9.46 2.98
CA LEU A 31 3.17 -10.31 2.78
C LEU A 31 3.14 -11.53 3.70
N GLN A 32 4.30 -12.01 4.18
CA GLN A 32 4.39 -13.08 5.18
C GLN A 32 4.23 -12.55 6.61
N ARG A 33 4.55 -11.28 6.85
CA ARG A 33 4.54 -10.66 8.18
C ARG A 33 3.18 -10.07 8.55
N ILE A 34 2.47 -9.50 7.59
CA ILE A 34 1.13 -8.93 7.81
C ILE A 34 0.07 -10.02 7.76
N GLU A 35 -1.04 -9.79 8.46
CA GLU A 35 -2.22 -10.65 8.36
C GLU A 35 -3.04 -10.30 7.11
N ARG A 36 -4.10 -11.08 6.87
CA ARG A 36 -5.14 -10.73 5.90
C ARG A 36 -6.39 -10.36 6.67
N ASN A 37 -7.14 -9.38 6.19
CA ASN A 37 -8.46 -9.06 6.73
C ASN A 37 -9.31 -10.34 6.75
N THR A 38 -9.89 -10.64 7.92
CA THR A 38 -10.59 -11.92 8.18
C THR A 38 -11.86 -12.10 7.36
N GLU A 39 -12.50 -10.99 6.99
CA GLU A 39 -13.79 -10.97 6.32
C GLU A 39 -13.68 -11.03 4.79
N LEU A 40 -12.60 -10.48 4.23
CA LEU A 40 -12.37 -10.34 2.80
C LEU A 40 -11.21 -11.21 2.27
N ASN A 41 -10.36 -11.73 3.17
CA ASN A 41 -9.10 -12.40 2.84
C ASN A 41 -8.19 -11.53 1.95
N MET A 42 -8.12 -10.24 2.28
CA MET A 42 -7.39 -9.21 1.53
C MET A 42 -6.38 -8.48 2.42
N ILE A 43 -5.44 -7.79 1.79
CA ILE A 43 -4.61 -6.78 2.46
C ILE A 43 -4.96 -5.37 1.98
N ALA A 44 -4.52 -4.35 2.70
CA ALA A 44 -4.56 -2.97 2.26
C ALA A 44 -3.14 -2.48 1.96
N PHE A 45 -2.97 -1.62 0.97
CA PHE A 45 -1.72 -0.91 0.81
C PHE A 45 -1.88 0.50 0.27
N THR A 46 -0.87 1.33 0.51
CA THR A 46 -0.73 2.66 -0.07
C THR A 46 0.68 2.87 -0.60
N ILE A 47 0.85 3.90 -1.42
CA ILE A 47 2.14 4.33 -1.94
C ILE A 47 2.25 5.81 -1.61
N SER A 48 3.36 6.23 -1.00
CA SER A 48 3.50 7.60 -0.53
C SER A 48 4.93 8.11 -0.59
N ASP A 49 5.05 9.42 -0.67
CA ASP A 49 6.29 10.18 -0.50
C ASP A 49 6.23 10.99 0.81
N VAL A 50 7.34 11.65 1.14
CA VAL A 50 7.50 12.31 2.43
C VAL A 50 6.56 13.49 2.61
N SER A 51 6.06 14.08 1.51
CA SER A 51 5.18 15.24 1.57
C SER A 51 3.85 14.92 2.27
N TYR A 52 3.36 13.70 2.08
CA TYR A 52 2.18 13.17 2.77
C TYR A 52 2.57 12.38 4.03
N ALA A 53 3.55 11.49 3.92
CA ALA A 53 3.86 10.52 4.98
C ALA A 53 4.29 11.17 6.30
N LYS A 54 4.98 12.33 6.26
CA LYS A 54 5.42 13.02 7.47
C LYS A 54 4.26 13.40 8.41
N ASP A 55 3.09 13.68 7.85
CA ASP A 55 1.91 14.15 8.59
C ASP A 55 0.86 13.03 8.71
N GLN A 56 0.78 12.13 7.73
CA GLN A 56 -0.36 11.20 7.59
C GLN A 56 -0.02 9.72 7.81
N ILE A 57 1.25 9.33 8.00
CA ILE A 57 1.61 7.91 8.14
C ILE A 57 0.89 7.24 9.31
N HIS A 58 0.76 7.95 10.44
CA HIS A 58 0.05 7.43 11.61
C HIS A 58 -1.44 7.29 11.32
N ASP A 59 -2.05 8.35 10.77
CA ASP A 59 -3.46 8.37 10.42
C ASP A 59 -3.80 7.27 9.43
N TYR A 60 -2.94 7.02 8.43
CA TYR A 60 -3.11 5.92 7.48
C TYR A 60 -3.24 4.57 8.20
N PHE A 61 -2.27 4.21 9.04
CA PHE A 61 -2.27 2.90 9.71
C PHE A 61 -3.36 2.77 10.79
N GLU A 62 -3.63 3.84 11.54
CA GLU A 62 -4.72 3.85 12.54
C GLU A 62 -6.09 3.75 11.84
N MET A 63 -6.30 4.51 10.76
CA MET A 63 -7.51 4.42 9.95
C MET A 63 -7.66 3.05 9.28
N SER A 64 -6.59 2.48 8.72
CA SER A 64 -6.61 1.11 8.17
C SER A 64 -7.11 0.12 9.21
N ALA A 65 -6.63 0.22 10.45
CA ALA A 65 -6.95 -0.73 11.50
C ALA A 65 -8.36 -0.53 12.09
N ASP A 66 -8.75 0.72 12.34
CA ASP A 66 -9.91 1.04 13.18
C ASP A 66 -11.16 1.45 12.37
N ILE A 67 -10.99 1.95 11.13
CA ILE A 67 -12.11 2.36 10.27
C ILE A 67 -12.25 1.45 9.06
N VAL A 68 -11.17 1.16 8.34
CA VAL A 68 -11.20 0.31 7.13
C VAL A 68 -11.31 -1.17 7.50
N GLU A 69 -10.98 -1.53 8.75
CA GLU A 69 -11.01 -2.89 9.32
C GLU A 69 -9.90 -3.82 8.79
N PHE A 70 -8.80 -3.28 8.29
CA PHE A 70 -7.57 -4.01 7.90
C PHE A 70 -6.52 -3.99 9.02
N ARG A 71 -6.93 -4.35 10.23
CA ARG A 71 -6.03 -4.45 11.39
C ARG A 71 -4.92 -5.45 11.09
N ASP A 72 -3.67 -5.01 11.27
CA ASP A 72 -2.45 -5.77 10.98
C ASP A 72 -2.34 -6.32 9.54
N ALA A 73 -3.21 -5.86 8.63
CA ALA A 73 -3.31 -6.30 7.24
C ALA A 73 -3.00 -5.17 6.24
N ALA A 74 -2.29 -4.13 6.69
CA ALA A 74 -1.95 -2.96 5.89
C ALA A 74 -0.44 -2.74 5.79
N PHE A 75 0.04 -2.27 4.64
CA PHE A 75 1.43 -1.87 4.45
C PHE A 75 1.56 -0.66 3.52
N MET A 76 2.75 -0.05 3.51
CA MET A 76 3.06 1.13 2.70
C MET A 76 4.27 0.87 1.78
N VAL A 77 4.22 1.43 0.59
CA VAL A 77 5.38 1.53 -0.30
C VAL A 77 5.94 2.95 -0.20
N ALA A 78 7.21 3.07 0.18
CA ALA A 78 7.93 4.33 0.26
C ALA A 78 8.56 4.68 -1.09
N LEU A 79 8.20 5.85 -1.64
CA LEU A 79 8.76 6.37 -2.89
C LEU A 79 10.13 7.04 -2.70
N ASP A 80 10.42 7.49 -1.48
CA ASP A 80 11.67 8.14 -1.14
C ASP A 80 12.26 7.62 0.18
N ARG A 81 13.52 7.98 0.41
CA ARG A 81 14.29 7.55 1.58
C ARG A 81 13.68 8.06 2.89
N ALA A 82 13.12 9.27 2.91
CA ALA A 82 12.60 9.87 4.14
C ALA A 82 11.31 9.17 4.59
N THR A 83 10.46 8.76 3.64
CA THR A 83 9.26 7.96 3.88
C THR A 83 9.61 6.58 4.41
N LEU A 84 10.64 5.94 3.84
CA LEU A 84 11.15 4.67 4.33
C LEU A 84 11.66 4.79 5.77
N GLU A 85 12.40 5.86 6.07
CA GLU A 85 12.91 6.15 7.40
C GLU A 85 11.79 6.35 8.41
N LEU A 86 10.72 7.08 8.05
CA LEU A 86 9.53 7.23 8.90
C LEU A 86 8.87 5.88 9.20
N GLY A 87 8.70 5.02 8.19
CA GLY A 87 8.16 3.68 8.38
C GLY A 87 9.03 2.83 9.31
N CYS A 88 10.36 2.84 9.13
CA CYS A 88 11.31 2.17 10.01
C CYS A 88 11.31 2.74 11.44
N LYS A 89 11.21 4.06 11.59
CA LYS A 89 11.20 4.79 12.87
C LYS A 89 10.05 4.36 13.76
N TYR A 90 8.87 4.14 13.19
CA TYR A 90 7.66 3.78 13.92
C TYR A 90 7.28 2.30 13.81
N ASP A 91 8.14 1.46 13.21
CA ASP A 91 7.91 0.03 13.04
C ASP A 91 6.60 -0.29 12.28
N TYR A 92 6.38 0.47 11.22
CA TYR A 92 5.30 0.23 10.28
C TYR A 92 5.73 -0.76 9.19
N PRO A 93 4.79 -1.57 8.64
CA PRO A 93 5.03 -2.34 7.43
C PRO A 93 5.30 -1.42 6.25
N VAL A 94 6.57 -1.24 5.92
CA VAL A 94 7.03 -0.42 4.81
C VAL A 94 8.00 -1.21 3.93
N ILE A 95 7.88 -1.03 2.63
CA ILE A 95 8.85 -1.50 1.62
C ILE A 95 9.34 -0.31 0.80
N ALA A 96 10.56 -0.38 0.28
CA ALA A 96 11.09 0.64 -0.61
C ALA A 96 10.64 0.40 -2.06
N CYS A 97 10.26 1.46 -2.77
CA CYS A 97 10.07 1.39 -4.21
C CYS A 97 11.41 1.09 -4.92
N SER A 98 11.35 0.32 -6.02
CA SER A 98 12.50 0.13 -6.91
C SER A 98 13.00 1.50 -7.42
N GLY A 99 14.25 1.83 -7.10
CA GLY A 99 14.90 3.07 -7.57
C GLY A 99 14.59 4.35 -6.77
N LEU A 100 14.83 4.32 -5.45
CA LEU A 100 14.66 5.38 -4.42
C LEU A 100 15.11 6.83 -4.73
N LEU A 101 15.55 7.18 -5.94
CA LEU A 101 16.03 8.52 -6.32
C LEU A 101 15.81 8.79 -7.82
N LYS A 102 14.74 9.51 -8.16
CA LYS A 102 14.56 10.17 -9.48
C LYS A 102 13.83 11.52 -9.32
N SER A 103 13.99 12.40 -10.30
CA SER A 103 13.51 13.81 -10.28
C SER A 103 11.97 13.94 -10.19
N GLU A 104 11.45 15.12 -9.83
CA GLU A 104 9.99 15.35 -9.65
C GLU A 104 9.13 14.96 -10.87
N SER A 105 9.61 15.18 -12.10
CA SER A 105 8.88 14.77 -13.32
C SER A 105 8.88 13.26 -13.52
N GLU A 106 9.92 12.57 -13.05
CA GLU A 106 9.99 11.11 -13.01
C GLU A 106 9.11 10.54 -11.89
N LEU A 107 8.86 11.31 -10.82
CA LEU A 107 8.07 10.88 -9.66
C LEU A 107 6.62 10.54 -10.01
N ARG A 108 5.95 11.31 -10.88
CA ARG A 108 4.55 11.02 -11.29
C ARG A 108 4.44 9.75 -12.14
N ALA A 109 5.36 9.60 -13.10
CA ALA A 109 5.43 8.39 -13.92
C ALA A 109 5.82 7.17 -13.08
N GLN A 110 6.69 7.38 -12.09
CA GLN A 110 7.08 6.37 -11.11
C GLN A 110 5.89 5.97 -10.24
N VAL A 111 5.13 6.91 -9.66
CA VAL A 111 3.92 6.60 -8.87
C VAL A 111 2.95 5.73 -9.66
N GLN A 112 2.65 6.09 -10.92
CA GLN A 112 1.74 5.31 -11.75
C GLN A 112 2.32 3.93 -12.09
N SER A 113 3.59 3.85 -12.47
CA SER A 113 4.26 2.56 -12.74
C SER A 113 4.30 1.67 -11.50
N THR A 114 4.64 2.25 -10.34
CA THR A 114 4.72 1.56 -9.05
C THR A 114 3.34 1.05 -8.61
N LYS A 115 2.26 1.81 -8.82
CA LYS A 115 0.89 1.32 -8.58
C LYS A 115 0.63 0.02 -9.33
N PHE A 116 0.93 -0.01 -10.63
CA PHE A 116 0.72 -1.20 -11.46
C PHE A 116 1.66 -2.35 -11.09
N GLU A 117 2.95 -2.08 -10.91
CA GLU A 117 3.96 -3.08 -10.55
C GLU A 117 3.66 -3.74 -9.19
N VAL A 118 3.39 -2.94 -8.16
CA VAL A 118 3.04 -3.43 -6.83
C VAL A 118 1.74 -4.23 -6.86
N SER A 119 0.72 -3.72 -7.54
CA SER A 119 -0.56 -4.42 -7.69
C SER A 119 -0.36 -5.79 -8.33
N LYS A 120 0.35 -5.83 -9.48
CA LYS A 120 0.67 -7.06 -10.21
C LYS A 120 1.40 -8.07 -9.33
N ASP A 121 2.42 -7.63 -8.61
CA ASP A 121 3.25 -8.53 -7.83
C ASP A 121 2.52 -9.05 -6.58
N ILE A 122 1.64 -8.26 -5.97
CA ILE A 122 0.74 -8.75 -4.91
C ILE A 122 -0.17 -9.86 -5.47
N LEU A 123 -0.80 -9.66 -6.64
CA LEU A 123 -1.68 -10.67 -7.24
C LEU A 123 -0.92 -11.94 -7.64
N ARG A 124 0.31 -11.82 -8.14
CA ARG A 124 1.20 -12.97 -8.45
C ARG A 124 1.52 -13.83 -7.23
N ASN A 125 1.51 -13.23 -6.03
CA ASN A 125 1.66 -13.95 -4.78
C ASN A 125 0.34 -14.56 -4.27
N GLY A 126 -0.75 -14.52 -5.06
CA GLY A 126 -2.04 -15.08 -4.68
C GLY A 126 -2.75 -14.29 -3.58
N VAL A 127 -2.48 -12.99 -3.49
CA VAL A 127 -3.02 -12.08 -2.47
C VAL A 127 -3.94 -11.07 -3.14
N SER A 128 -5.19 -10.97 -2.69
CA SER A 128 -6.10 -9.90 -3.10
C SER A 128 -5.85 -8.64 -2.26
N PHE A 129 -6.09 -7.45 -2.81
CA PHE A 129 -5.75 -6.21 -2.12
C PHE A 129 -6.79 -5.09 -2.31
N LEU A 130 -6.81 -4.17 -1.35
CA LEU A 130 -7.43 -2.86 -1.43
C LEU A 130 -6.30 -1.81 -1.47
N PHE A 131 -6.22 -1.05 -2.55
CA PHE A 131 -5.38 0.13 -2.63
C PHE A 131 -6.20 1.37 -2.32
N TYR A 132 -5.62 2.28 -1.54
CA TYR A 132 -6.09 3.67 -1.49
C TYR A 132 -4.94 4.65 -1.22
N GLU A 133 -5.04 5.85 -1.78
CA GLU A 133 -4.06 6.92 -1.57
C GLU A 133 -4.06 7.40 -0.12
N MET A 134 -2.90 7.92 0.33
CA MET A 134 -2.71 8.35 1.70
C MET A 134 -3.58 9.56 2.08
N ASP A 135 -3.99 10.36 1.10
CA ASP A 135 -4.86 11.53 1.27
C ASP A 135 -6.37 11.19 1.24
N ILE A 136 -6.73 9.91 1.13
CA ILE A 136 -8.11 9.44 1.29
C ILE A 136 -8.41 9.24 2.77
N TYR A 137 -9.48 9.89 3.26
CA TYR A 137 -9.98 9.71 4.61
C TYR A 137 -11.30 8.93 4.62
N TRP A 138 -11.27 7.73 5.20
CA TRP A 138 -12.45 6.88 5.33
C TRP A 138 -13.32 7.34 6.49
N LEU A 139 -14.62 7.55 6.22
CA LEU A 139 -15.61 7.83 7.27
C LEU A 139 -16.32 6.57 7.78
N ARG A 140 -16.23 5.47 7.02
CA ARG A 140 -16.89 4.19 7.28
C ARG A 140 -16.07 3.05 6.67
N SER A 141 -16.21 1.85 7.23
CA SER A 141 -15.61 0.63 6.68
C SER A 141 -16.14 0.33 5.27
N PRO A 142 -15.27 0.02 4.30
CA PRO A 142 -15.69 -0.45 2.98
C PRO A 142 -16.03 -1.94 2.96
N VAL A 143 -15.84 -2.70 4.06
CA VAL A 143 -15.93 -4.17 4.04
C VAL A 143 -17.27 -4.68 3.51
N SER A 144 -18.39 -4.09 3.94
CA SER A 144 -19.73 -4.47 3.45
C SER A 144 -19.86 -4.27 1.93
N LEU A 145 -19.48 -3.11 1.42
CA LEU A 145 -19.48 -2.80 0.00
C LEU A 145 -18.60 -3.78 -0.79
N LEU A 146 -17.41 -4.10 -0.28
CA LEU A 146 -16.50 -5.02 -0.96
C LEU A 146 -16.96 -6.48 -0.96
N LYS A 147 -17.79 -6.88 0.02
CA LYS A 147 -18.44 -8.20 0.05
C LYS A 147 -19.57 -8.30 -0.97
N ASP A 148 -20.36 -7.24 -1.11
CA ASP A 148 -21.45 -7.19 -2.10
C ASP A 148 -20.93 -7.26 -3.54
N HIS A 149 -19.62 -7.04 -3.74
CA HIS A 149 -18.91 -7.12 -5.01
C HIS A 149 -17.74 -8.13 -4.96
N GLU A 150 -17.89 -9.24 -4.22
CA GLU A 150 -16.84 -10.25 -4.10
C GLU A 150 -16.55 -11.00 -5.42
N ASP A 151 -17.51 -11.00 -6.34
CA ASP A 151 -17.43 -11.61 -7.67
C ASP A 151 -16.66 -10.76 -8.69
N ALA A 152 -16.41 -9.48 -8.39
CA ALA A 152 -15.67 -8.58 -9.26
C ALA A 152 -14.15 -8.78 -9.12
N ASP A 153 -13.48 -9.03 -10.25
CA ASP A 153 -12.02 -9.18 -10.30
C ASP A 153 -11.28 -7.86 -10.01
N ILE A 154 -11.86 -6.75 -10.47
CA ILE A 154 -11.34 -5.39 -10.32
C ILE A 154 -12.49 -4.46 -9.92
N ILE A 155 -12.27 -3.64 -8.89
CA ILE A 155 -13.19 -2.55 -8.51
C ILE A 155 -12.40 -1.26 -8.54
N VAL A 156 -12.93 -0.23 -9.20
CA VAL A 156 -12.29 1.09 -9.28
C VAL A 156 -13.30 2.15 -8.87
N SER A 157 -12.85 3.14 -8.09
CA SER A 157 -13.70 4.27 -7.74
C SER A 157 -13.91 5.22 -8.92
N SER A 158 -14.91 6.08 -8.83
CA SER A 158 -15.08 7.26 -9.68
C SER A 158 -15.48 8.45 -8.83
N HIS A 159 -15.28 9.66 -9.36
CA HIS A 159 -15.74 10.85 -8.68
C HIS A 159 -17.23 11.07 -8.89
N PHE A 160 -17.92 11.62 -7.89
CA PHE A 160 -19.35 11.90 -7.96
C PHE A 160 -19.71 12.88 -9.11
N ASP A 161 -18.86 13.87 -9.34
CA ASP A 161 -19.02 14.88 -10.40
C ASP A 161 -18.56 14.39 -11.78
N ASN A 162 -17.86 13.25 -11.84
CA ASN A 162 -17.45 12.60 -13.08
C ASN A 162 -17.51 11.06 -12.99
N PRO A 163 -18.72 10.48 -12.90
CA PRO A 163 -18.90 9.06 -12.58
C PRO A 163 -18.43 8.10 -13.68
N TRP A 164 -18.25 8.61 -14.90
CA TRP A 164 -17.83 7.83 -16.07
C TRP A 164 -16.31 7.72 -16.22
N SER A 165 -15.56 8.48 -15.42
CA SER A 165 -14.10 8.43 -15.43
C SER A 165 -13.60 7.65 -14.22
N PRO A 166 -12.80 6.59 -14.41
CA PRO A 166 -12.19 5.89 -13.30
C PRO A 166 -11.22 6.81 -12.54
N ASN A 167 -11.20 6.66 -11.22
CA ASN A 167 -10.22 7.25 -10.33
C ASN A 167 -9.44 6.10 -9.64
N ILE A 168 -8.12 6.08 -9.86
CA ILE A 168 -7.20 5.08 -9.29
C ILE A 168 -6.62 5.51 -7.93
N GLY A 169 -7.32 6.42 -7.24
CA GLY A 169 -7.07 6.79 -5.86
C GLY A 169 -7.63 5.77 -4.87
N ILE A 170 -8.63 4.98 -5.28
CA ILE A 170 -9.13 3.80 -4.57
C ILE A 170 -9.45 2.71 -5.60
N TYR A 171 -8.88 1.52 -5.43
CA TYR A 171 -9.20 0.35 -6.26
C TYR A 171 -8.90 -0.97 -5.54
N VAL A 172 -9.52 -2.04 -6.02
CA VAL A 172 -9.33 -3.42 -5.54
C VAL A 172 -8.87 -4.29 -6.68
N GLY A 173 -7.92 -5.17 -6.39
CA GLY A 173 -7.55 -6.29 -7.25
C GLY A 173 -7.76 -7.62 -6.55
N ARG A 174 -8.46 -8.55 -7.21
CA ARG A 174 -8.60 -9.94 -6.74
C ARG A 174 -7.52 -10.82 -7.34
N ALA A 175 -7.01 -11.76 -6.54
CA ALA A 175 -6.04 -12.76 -6.96
C ALA A 175 -6.69 -13.87 -7.79
N THR A 176 -7.26 -13.49 -8.93
CA THR A 176 -7.82 -14.36 -9.97
C THR A 176 -6.98 -14.22 -11.25
N PRO A 177 -7.10 -15.16 -12.20
CA PRO A 177 -6.46 -15.01 -13.50
C PRO A 177 -6.81 -13.68 -14.21
N ALA A 178 -8.09 -13.28 -14.17
CA ALA A 178 -8.55 -12.05 -14.80
C ALA A 178 -8.07 -10.78 -14.06
N GLY A 179 -8.04 -10.82 -12.72
CA GLY A 179 -7.48 -9.73 -11.91
C GLY A 179 -5.99 -9.53 -12.19
N LEU A 180 -5.23 -10.63 -12.34
CA LEU A 180 -3.82 -10.56 -12.72
C LEU A 180 -3.63 -10.02 -14.13
N GLU A 181 -4.40 -10.52 -15.12
CA GLU A 181 -4.35 -10.09 -16.52
C GLU A 181 -4.55 -8.58 -16.67
N PHE A 182 -5.39 -7.96 -15.85
CA PHE A 182 -5.61 -6.50 -15.86
C PHE A 182 -4.31 -5.69 -15.64
N PHE A 183 -3.34 -6.23 -14.90
CA PHE A 183 -2.06 -5.58 -14.60
C PHE A 183 -0.88 -6.13 -15.46
N GLU A 184 -1.15 -6.94 -16.49
CA GLU A 184 -0.12 -7.45 -17.43
C GLU A 184 0.08 -6.58 -18.66
#